data_AF-A0A6S6RM59-F1
#
_entry.id   AF-A0A6S6RM59-F1
#
_cell.length_a   1.000
_cell.length_b   1.000
_cell.length_c   1.000
_cell.angle_alpha   90.00
_cell.angle_beta   90.00
_cell.angle_gamma   90.00
#
_symmetry.space_group_name_H-M   'P 1'
#
loop_
_entity.id
_entity.type
_entity.pdbx_description
1 polymer ?
#
loop_
_entity_poly.entity_id
_entity_poly.type
_entity_poly.pdbx_seq_one_letter_code
_entity_poly.pdbx_strand_id
1 'polypeptide(L)'
;MPVGQKNHSLDLAVATEQDIEILKSIAAKAFSYSCFRPPWYQLTDNARFYSVWLEKAVKGTFDDLCLLVNDKQGNIQGFVTIRKLPTEKRRVLVY
;
A
#
# COMPACT_ATOMS: atom_id res chain seq x y z
N MET A 1 -28.41 -10.74 -20.01
CA MET A 1 -27.70 -9.59 -19.41
C MET A 1 -26.21 -9.93 -19.41
N PRO A 2 -25.35 -9.36 -20.27
CA PRO A 2 -23.93 -9.65 -20.18
C PRO A 2 -23.36 -8.85 -19.01
N VAL A 3 -22.90 -9.55 -17.97
CA VAL A 3 -22.07 -8.97 -16.92
C VAL A 3 -20.75 -8.58 -17.58
N GLY A 4 -20.60 -7.30 -17.90
CA GLY A 4 -19.39 -6.76 -18.49
C GLY A 4 -18.21 -6.93 -17.53
N GLN A 5 -17.42 -7.98 -17.72
CA GLN A 5 -16.09 -8.06 -17.16
C GLN A 5 -15.22 -7.02 -17.87
N LYS A 6 -15.14 -5.82 -17.28
CA LYS A 6 -14.08 -4.86 -17.63
C LYS A 6 -12.77 -5.45 -17.12
N ASN A 7 -12.11 -6.23 -17.97
CA ASN A 7 -10.70 -6.55 -17.80
C ASN A 7 -9.91 -5.25 -17.92
N HIS A 8 -9.77 -4.53 -16.82
CA HIS A 8 -8.76 -3.49 -16.72
C HIS A 8 -7.43 -4.22 -16.87
N SER A 9 -6.71 -3.97 -17.97
CA SER A 9 -5.34 -4.45 -18.08
C SER A 9 -4.54 -3.68 -17.04
N LEU A 10 -4.41 -4.29 -15.88
CA LEU A 10 -3.66 -3.79 -14.75
C LEU A 10 -2.27 -4.40 -14.86
N ASP A 11 -1.26 -3.56 -14.73
CA ASP A 11 0.12 -4.01 -14.67
C ASP A 11 0.55 -4.14 -13.20
N LEU A 12 1.30 -5.19 -12.89
CA LEU A 12 1.85 -5.41 -11.55
C LEU A 12 3.35 -5.15 -11.56
N ALA A 13 3.80 -4.20 -10.74
CA ALA A 13 5.20 -3.87 -10.58
C ALA A 13 5.65 -4.00 -9.12
N VAL A 14 6.93 -4.27 -8.88
CA VAL A 14 7.52 -4.15 -7.54
C VAL A 14 7.84 -2.68 -7.28
N ALA A 15 7.39 -2.15 -6.14
CA ALA A 15 7.66 -0.78 -5.76
C ALA A 15 9.16 -0.55 -5.55
N THR A 16 9.63 0.61 -5.98
CA THR A 16 11.01 1.06 -5.88
C THR A 16 11.13 2.24 -4.94
N GLU A 17 12.35 2.64 -4.58
CA GLU A 17 12.55 3.79 -3.69
C GLU A 17 12.01 5.11 -4.27
N GLN A 18 11.96 5.21 -5.60
CA GLN A 18 11.38 6.35 -6.32
C GLN A 18 9.87 6.49 -6.07
N ASP A 19 9.18 5.38 -5.77
CA ASP A 19 7.74 5.37 -5.55
C ASP A 19 7.36 5.82 -4.13
N ILE A 20 8.32 5.88 -3.20
CA ILE A 20 8.08 6.10 -1.76
C ILE A 20 7.28 7.39 -1.52
N GLU A 21 7.65 8.51 -2.14
CA GLU A 21 7.00 9.81 -1.87
C GLU A 21 5.55 9.85 -2.37
N ILE A 22 5.29 9.27 -3.54
CA ILE A 22 3.93 9.14 -4.09
C ILE A 22 3.11 8.19 -3.20
N LEU A 23 3.68 7.05 -2.83
CA LEU A 23 3.04 6.05 -1.98
C LEU A 23 2.69 6.60 -0.59
N LYS A 24 3.59 7.38 0.04
CA LYS A 24 3.31 8.06 1.32
C LYS A 24 2.08 8.95 1.22
N SER A 25 1.97 9.68 0.11
CA SER A 25 0.83 10.58 -0.15
C SER A 25 -0.48 9.80 -0.35
N ILE A 26 -0.44 8.66 -1.04
CA ILE A 26 -1.60 7.77 -1.22
C ILE A 26 -2.01 7.17 0.13
N ALA A 27 -1.05 6.65 0.89
CA ALA A 27 -1.29 6.04 2.20
C ALA A 27 -1.88 7.03 3.21
N ALA A 28 -1.36 8.26 3.29
CA ALA A 28 -1.93 9.28 4.17
C ALA A 28 -3.44 9.51 3.95
N LYS A 29 -3.89 9.44 2.69
CA LYS A 29 -5.32 9.53 2.33
C LYS A 29 -6.06 8.23 2.65
N ALA A 30 -5.54 7.08 2.22
CA ALA A 30 -6.18 5.78 2.39
C ALA A 30 -6.40 5.40 3.87
N PHE A 31 -5.46 5.79 4.75
CA PHE A 31 -5.49 5.41 6.16
C PHE A 31 -6.18 6.39 7.08
N SER A 32 -6.82 7.44 6.57
CA SER A 32 -7.46 8.49 7.39
C SER A 32 -8.46 7.95 8.43
N TYR A 33 -9.03 6.76 8.22
CA TYR A 33 -9.96 6.08 9.14
C TYR A 33 -9.34 4.90 9.94
N SER A 34 -8.03 4.84 10.06
CA SER A 34 -7.36 3.81 10.87
C SER A 34 -7.68 3.96 12.37
N CYS A 35 -7.22 3.00 13.17
CA CYS A 35 -7.30 3.07 14.64
C CYS A 35 -6.37 4.14 15.24
N PHE A 36 -5.43 4.70 14.46
CA PHE A 36 -4.56 5.81 14.86
C PHE A 36 -5.27 7.15 14.69
N ARG A 37 -6.36 7.34 15.42
CA ARG A 37 -7.19 8.56 15.35
C ARG A 37 -7.66 9.01 16.74
N PRO A 38 -8.24 10.22 16.86
CA PRO A 38 -8.79 10.70 18.12
C PRO A 38 -9.85 9.77 18.71
N PRO A 39 -10.00 9.71 20.05
CA PRO A 39 -9.31 10.54 21.04
C PRO A 39 -7.90 10.05 21.44
N TRP A 40 -7.48 8.87 20.98
CA TRP A 40 -6.27 8.20 21.47
C TRP A 40 -4.98 8.67 20.80
N TYR A 41 -5.08 9.22 19.59
CA TYR A 41 -3.96 9.71 18.77
C TYR A 41 -4.31 11.04 18.11
N GLN A 42 -3.30 11.83 17.76
CA GLN A 42 -3.51 13.04 16.96
C GLN A 42 -3.82 12.67 15.50
N LEU A 43 -4.58 13.51 14.80
CA LEU A 43 -4.87 13.31 13.37
C LEU A 43 -3.60 13.18 12.51
N THR A 44 -2.52 13.82 12.93
CA THR A 44 -1.19 13.80 12.29
C THR A 44 -0.41 12.51 12.54
N ASP A 45 -0.69 11.78 13.64
CA ASP A 45 0.03 10.55 13.99
C ASP A 45 -0.25 9.43 12.98
N ASN A 46 -1.46 9.42 12.42
CA ASN A 46 -1.88 8.50 11.38
C ASN A 46 -0.97 8.60 10.14
N ALA A 47 -0.85 9.81 9.58
CA ALA A 47 -0.02 10.06 8.40
C ALA A 47 1.45 9.71 8.65
N ARG A 48 1.96 10.03 9.85
CA ARG A 48 3.34 9.68 10.25
C ARG A 48 3.55 8.17 10.32
N PHE A 49 2.63 7.44 10.95
CA PHE A 49 2.73 5.99 11.12
C PHE A 49 2.76 5.29 9.76
N TYR A 50 1.79 5.57 8.90
CA TYR A 50 1.69 4.90 7.61
C TYR A 50 2.76 5.33 6.62
N SER A 51 3.28 6.56 6.72
CA SER A 51 4.43 6.98 5.90
C SER A 51 5.69 6.17 6.22
N VAL A 52 6.00 6.00 7.52
CA VAL A 52 7.17 5.22 7.96
C VAL A 52 6.97 3.74 7.66
N TRP A 53 5.77 3.20 7.91
CA TRP A 53 5.45 1.81 7.64
C TRP A 53 5.64 1.46 6.16
N LEU A 54 5.11 2.29 5.27
CA LEU A 54 5.16 2.07 3.83
C LEU A 54 6.58 2.21 3.26
N GLU A 55 7.34 3.20 3.73
CA GLU A 55 8.75 3.32 3.40
C GLU A 55 9.54 2.05 3.79
N LYS A 56 9.26 1.50 4.97
CA LYS A 56 9.89 0.26 5.43
C LYS A 56 9.47 -0.97 4.63
N ALA A 57 8.23 -1.00 4.15
CA ALA A 57 7.72 -2.06 3.28
C ALA A 57 8.36 -2.03 1.89
N VAL A 58 8.56 -0.85 1.30
CA VAL A 58 9.28 -0.69 0.03
C VAL A 58 10.76 -1.10 0.18
N LYS A 59 11.40 -0.73 1.28
CA LYS A 59 12.79 -1.09 1.58
C LYS A 59 12.99 -2.55 2.00
N GLY A 60 11.93 -3.36 2.14
CA GLY A 60 12.04 -4.76 2.55
C GLY A 60 12.43 -4.97 4.02
N THR A 61 12.35 -3.93 4.87
CA THR A 61 12.87 -3.95 6.25
C THR A 61 11.83 -4.35 7.30
N PHE A 62 10.55 -4.32 6.94
CA PHE A 62 9.45 -4.66 7.85
C PHE A 62 8.49 -5.63 7.19
N ASP A 63 7.94 -5.23 6.05
CA ASP A 63 7.31 -6.14 5.09
C ASP A 63 8.34 -6.44 4.00
N ASP A 64 8.30 -7.63 3.41
CA ASP A 64 9.33 -8.12 2.48
C ASP A 64 9.18 -7.52 1.08
N LEU A 65 7.94 -7.21 0.67
CA LEU A 65 7.63 -6.71 -0.66
C LEU A 65 6.48 -5.71 -0.62
N CYS A 66 6.56 -4.70 -1.48
CA CYS A 66 5.44 -3.83 -1.84
C CYS A 66 5.20 -3.97 -3.36
N LEU A 67 3.99 -4.33 -3.75
CA LEU A 67 3.58 -4.43 -5.15
C LEU A 67 2.62 -3.30 -5.49
N LEU A 68 2.78 -2.74 -6.68
CA LEU A 68 1.97 -1.69 -7.25
C LEU A 68 1.04 -2.27 -8.30
N VAL A 69 -0.18 -1.76 -8.32
CA VAL A 69 -1.13 -2.02 -9.40
C VAL A 69 -1.24 -0.74 -10.20
N ASN A 70 -0.81 -0.77 -11.46
CA ASN A 70 -0.82 0.38 -12.35
C ASN A 70 -1.90 0.24 -13.43
N ASP A 71 -2.47 1.38 -13.84
CA ASP A 71 -3.28 1.42 -15.05
C ASP A 71 -2.40 1.38 -16.32
N LYS A 72 -3.04 1.33 -17.50
CA LYS A 72 -2.34 1.35 -18.79
C LYS A 72 -1.49 2.60 -19.05
N GLN A 73 -1.72 3.67 -18.29
CA GLN A 73 -1.03 4.95 -18.41
C GLN A 73 0.14 5.04 -17.41
N GLY A 74 0.35 4.02 -16.57
CA GLY A 74 1.38 4.01 -15.54
C GLY A 74 0.96 4.67 -14.22
N ASN A 75 -0.32 5.03 -14.06
CA ASN A 75 -0.81 5.62 -12.81
C ASN A 75 -1.08 4.52 -11.78
N ILE A 76 -0.54 4.69 -10.58
CA ILE A 76 -0.77 3.78 -9.45
C ILE A 76 -2.26 3.82 -9.06
N GLN A 77 -2.93 2.67 -9.17
CA GLN A 77 -4.32 2.45 -8.77
C GLN A 77 -4.45 1.90 -7.35
N GLY A 78 -3.39 1.29 -6.83
CA GLY A 78 -3.35 0.72 -5.49
C GLY A 78 -2.02 0.04 -5.23
N PHE A 79 -1.82 -0.40 -3.99
CA PHE A 79 -0.62 -1.12 -3.59
C PHE A 79 -0.93 -2.20 -2.56
N VAL A 80 -0.07 -3.20 -2.52
CA VAL A 80 -0.18 -4.30 -1.55
C VAL A 80 1.19 -4.56 -0.93
N THR A 81 1.21 -4.67 0.40
CA THR A 81 2.43 -5.06 1.12
C THR A 81 2.31 -6.51 1.54
N ILE A 82 3.41 -7.25 1.40
CA ILE A 82 3.47 -8.68 1.66
C ILE A 82 4.59 -8.93 2.66
N ARG A 83 4.26 -9.67 3.72
CA ARG A 83 5.24 -10.21 4.66
C ARG A 83 5.24 -11.73 4.65
N LYS A 84 6.41 -12.32 4.49
CA LYS A 84 6.67 -13.75 4.68
C LYS A 84 6.78 -14.03 6.18
N LEU A 85 6.00 -14.98 6.65
CA LEU A 85 6.04 -15.45 8.04
C LEU A 85 6.87 -16.74 8.13
N PRO A 86 7.46 -17.05 9.29
CA PRO A 86 8.37 -18.20 9.45
C PRO A 86 7.75 -19.58 9.13
N THR A 87 6.44 -19.75 9.28
CA THR A 87 5.75 -21.04 9.16
C THR A 87 5.03 -21.22 7.80
N GLU A 88 5.68 -20.86 6.69
CA GLU A 88 5.11 -20.84 5.32
C GLU A 88 3.84 -19.98 5.12
N LYS A 89 3.44 -19.20 6.13
CA LYS A 89 2.30 -18.28 6.04
C LYS A 89 2.76 -16.96 5.41
N ARG A 90 1.86 -16.29 4.70
CA ARG A 90 2.08 -14.93 4.18
C ARG A 90 0.99 -14.02 4.71
N ARG A 91 1.35 -12.84 5.21
CA ARG A 91 0.39 -11.80 5.55
C ARG A 91 0.35 -10.80 4.39
N VAL A 92 -0.86 -10.51 3.93
CA VAL A 92 -1.13 -9.56 2.86
C VAL A 92 -1.96 -8.42 3.45
N LEU A 93 -1.55 -7.19 3.17
CA LEU A 93 -2.32 -6.01 3.51
C LEU A 93 -2.60 -5.25 2.21
N VAL A 94 -3.89 -5.18 1.84
CA VAL A 94 -4.38 -4.60 0.58
C VAL A 94 -4.94 -3.22 0.84
N TYR A 95 -4.51 -2.23 0.04
CA TYR A 95 -4.87 -0.82 0.19
C TYR A 95 -5.13 -0.12 -1.13
#